data_AF-A0AA38GDP4-F1
#
_entry.id   AF-A0AA38GDP4-F1
#
_cell.length_a   1.000
_cell.length_b   1.000
_cell.length_c   1.000
_cell.angle_alpha   90.00
_cell.angle_beta   90.00
_cell.angle_gamma   90.00
#
_symmetry.space_group_name_H-M   'P 1'
#
loop_
_entity.id
_entity.type
_entity.pdbx_description
1 polymer ?
#
loop_
_entity_poly.entity_id
_entity_poly.type
_entity_poly.pdbx_seq_one_letter_code
_entity_poly.pdbx_strand_id
1 'polypeptide(L)'
;DVTNLLTKLKEIKNQFEIMGVKVEEKSLVEITLNSLPMMYEYLITSLEVVDNIDTLTFEELSGYLLQEEQRVRRKFDETNSTEQAYISKGRFR
;
A
#
# COMPACT_ATOMS: atom_id res chain seq x y z
N ASP A 1 -7.59 -4.89 -2.93
CA ASP A 1 -6.99 -4.34 -1.71
C ASP A 1 -5.50 -4.69 -1.68
N VAL A 2 -4.75 -4.08 -0.77
CA VAL A 2 -3.28 -4.23 -0.70
C VAL A 2 -2.88 -5.66 -0.31
N THR A 3 -3.61 -6.31 0.59
CA THR A 3 -3.32 -7.67 1.05
C THR A 3 -3.38 -8.67 -0.11
N ASN A 4 -4.42 -8.55 -0.96
CA ASN A 4 -4.57 -9.39 -2.15
C ASN A 4 -3.45 -9.16 -3.19
N LEU A 5 -3.00 -7.91 -3.37
CA LEU A 5 -1.86 -7.60 -4.24
C LEU A 5 -0.58 -8.29 -3.75
N LEU A 6 -0.25 -8.09 -2.47
CA LEU A 6 0.96 -8.66 -1.86
C LEU A 6 0.96 -10.19 -1.89
N THR A 7 -0.20 -10.81 -1.64
CA THR A 7 -0.35 -12.28 -1.69
C THR A 7 -0.07 -12.82 -3.09
N LYS A 8 -0.64 -12.21 -4.12
CA LYS A 8 -0.40 -12.61 -5.52
C LYS A 8 1.06 -12.44 -5.92
N LEU A 9 1.70 -11.35 -5.52
CA LEU A 9 3.12 -11.12 -5.81
C LEU A 9 4.02 -12.17 -5.13
N LYS A 10 3.73 -12.55 -3.87
CA LYS A 10 4.42 -13.66 -3.20
C LYS A 10 4.25 -14.99 -3.93
N GLU A 11 3.03 -15.28 -4.39
CA GLU A 11 2.75 -16.51 -5.12
C GLU A 11 3.50 -16.57 -6.46
N ILE A 12 3.49 -15.47 -7.22
CA ILE A 12 4.24 -15.34 -8.47
C ILE A 12 5.74 -15.51 -8.22
N LYS A 13 6.30 -14.82 -7.22
CA LYS A 13 7.71 -14.97 -6.82
C LYS A 13 8.06 -16.43 -6.56
N ASN A 14 7.25 -17.11 -5.74
CA ASN A 14 7.45 -18.51 -5.40
C ASN A 14 7.38 -19.43 -6.63
N GLN A 15 6.46 -19.17 -7.57
CA GLN A 15 6.39 -19.93 -8.83
C GLN A 15 7.66 -19.78 -9.67
N PHE A 16 8.21 -18.56 -9.80
CA PHE A 16 9.48 -18.34 -10.49
C PHE A 16 10.63 -19.06 -9.80
N GLU A 17 10.70 -19.02 -8.47
CA GLU A 17 11.75 -19.68 -7.70
C GLU A 17 11.70 -21.22 -7.86
N ILE A 18 10.50 -21.81 -7.87
CA ILE A 18 10.29 -23.24 -8.16
C ILE A 18 10.79 -23.61 -9.56
N MET A 19 10.67 -22.71 -10.53
CA MET A 19 11.20 -22.89 -11.90
C MET A 19 12.72 -22.65 -11.99
N GLY A 20 13.40 -22.35 -10.88
CA GLY A 20 14.82 -22.05 -10.84
C GLY A 20 15.16 -20.63 -11.30
N VAL A 21 14.17 -19.75 -11.44
CA VAL A 21 14.35 -18.34 -11.79
C VAL A 21 14.41 -17.53 -10.50
N LYS A 22 15.56 -16.91 -10.24
CA LYS A 22 15.70 -16.00 -9.10
C LYS A 22 14.98 -14.69 -9.42
N VAL A 23 14.07 -14.29 -8.54
CA VAL A 23 13.45 -12.96 -8.56
C VAL A 23 14.29 -12.05 -7.66
N GLU A 24 14.76 -10.93 -8.20
CA GLU A 24 15.47 -9.94 -7.41
C GLU A 24 14.52 -9.18 -6.50
N GLU A 25 14.93 -9.02 -5.24
CA GLU A 25 14.15 -8.33 -4.21
C GLU A 25 13.79 -6.89 -4.65
N LYS A 26 14.78 -6.19 -5.21
CA LYS A 26 14.62 -4.85 -5.76
C LYS A 26 13.54 -4.80 -6.83
N SER A 27 13.55 -5.72 -7.80
CA SER A 27 12.54 -5.76 -8.85
C SER A 27 11.14 -5.99 -8.26
N LEU A 28 11.03 -6.84 -7.25
CA LEU A 28 9.75 -7.11 -6.60
C LEU A 28 9.21 -5.87 -5.86
N VAL A 29 10.08 -5.13 -5.17
CA VAL A 29 9.76 -3.85 -4.51
C VAL A 29 9.29 -2.80 -5.52
N GLU A 30 10.04 -2.60 -6.60
CA GLU A 30 9.70 -1.64 -7.66
C GLU A 30 8.37 -1.98 -8.33
N ILE A 31 8.14 -3.25 -8.69
CA ILE A 31 6.87 -3.71 -9.28
C ILE A 31 5.71 -3.45 -8.31
N THR A 32 5.92 -3.69 -7.01
CA THR A 32 4.90 -3.46 -5.99
C THR A 32 4.54 -1.98 -5.92
N LEU A 33 5.53 -1.09 -5.78
CA LEU A 33 5.32 0.36 -5.68
C LEU A 33 4.62 0.91 -6.94
N ASN A 34 5.03 0.49 -8.13
CA ASN A 34 4.43 0.90 -9.40
C ASN A 34 2.99 0.37 -9.61
N SER A 35 2.60 -0.67 -8.89
CA SER A 35 1.25 -1.26 -8.98
C SER A 35 0.25 -0.62 -8.02
N LEU A 36 0.69 0.29 -7.14
CA LEU A 36 -0.17 0.93 -6.15
C LEU A 36 -1.00 2.07 -6.74
N PRO A 37 -2.24 2.28 -6.27
CA PRO A 37 -3.02 3.45 -6.65
C PRO A 37 -2.40 4.76 -6.16
N MET A 38 -2.73 5.87 -6.82
CA MET A 38 -2.23 7.23 -6.49
C MET A 38 -2.48 7.65 -5.04
N MET A 39 -3.47 7.08 -4.34
CA MET A 39 -3.70 7.34 -2.92
C MET A 39 -2.53 6.95 -1.99
N TYR A 40 -1.56 6.18 -2.49
CA TYR A 40 -0.34 5.79 -1.78
C TYR A 40 0.88 6.68 -2.13
N GLU A 41 0.72 7.70 -2.99
CA GLU A 41 1.82 8.55 -3.47
C GLU A 41 2.64 9.17 -2.33
N TYR A 42 1.98 9.62 -1.25
CA TYR A 42 2.67 10.15 -0.07
C TYR A 42 3.58 9.11 0.61
N LEU A 43 3.14 7.85 0.68
CA LEU A 43 3.95 6.76 1.22
C LEU A 43 5.15 6.49 0.32
N ILE A 44 4.94 6.45 -1.01
CA ILE A 44 6.00 6.23 -1.99
C ILE A 44 7.07 7.31 -1.87
N THR A 45 6.68 8.59 -1.87
CA THR A 45 7.62 9.72 -1.68
C THR A 45 8.36 9.64 -0.34
N SER A 46 7.68 9.22 0.73
CA SER A 46 8.32 9.08 2.05
C SER A 46 9.39 7.97 2.05
N LEU A 47 9.11 6.85 1.38
CA LEU A 47 10.06 5.73 1.26
C LEU A 47 11.26 6.09 0.38
N GLU A 48 11.05 6.85 -0.70
CA GLU A 48 12.14 7.37 -1.55
C GLU A 48 13.11 8.28 -0.78
N VAL A 49 12.58 9.07 0.15
CA VAL A 49 13.36 10.09 0.87
C VAL A 49 14.06 9.51 2.12
N VAL A 50 13.45 8.55 2.81
CA VAL A 50 13.88 8.13 4.16
C VAL A 50 14.65 6.81 4.17
N ASP A 51 14.21 5.80 3.41
CA ASP A 51 14.63 4.41 3.63
C ASP A 51 15.53 3.84 2.52
N ASN A 52 15.91 4.65 1.54
CA ASN A 52 16.75 4.27 0.40
C ASN A 52 16.20 3.00 -0.27
N ILE A 53 15.26 3.16 -1.21
CA ILE A 53 14.51 2.08 -1.88
C ILE A 53 15.38 0.88 -2.30
N ASP A 54 16.65 1.11 -2.63
CA ASP A 54 17.63 0.08 -2.98
C ASP A 54 17.91 -0.95 -1.86
N THR A 55 17.64 -0.62 -0.60
CA THR A 55 17.83 -1.52 0.56
C THR A 55 16.52 -2.06 1.14
N LEU A 56 15.38 -1.57 0.68
CA LEU A 56 14.08 -1.98 1.18
C LEU A 56 13.77 -3.42 0.75
N THR A 57 13.38 -4.27 1.70
CA THR A 57 12.90 -5.61 1.38
C THR A 57 11.41 -5.61 1.06
N PHE A 58 10.96 -6.61 0.33
CA PHE A 58 9.53 -6.80 0.03
C PHE A 58 8.70 -7.04 1.29
N GLU A 59 9.29 -7.66 2.32
CA GLU A 59 8.61 -7.89 3.59
C GLU A 59 8.42 -6.60 4.40
N GLU A 60 9.44 -5.74 4.46
CA GLU A 60 9.32 -4.41 5.06
C GLU A 60 8.30 -3.54 4.32
N LEU A 61 8.39 -3.50 2.99
CA LEU A 61 7.41 -2.81 2.14
C LEU A 61 5.99 -3.30 2.41
N SER A 62 5.80 -4.62 2.52
CA SER A 62 4.50 -5.23 2.85
C SER A 62 3.96 -4.70 4.19
N GLY A 63 4.81 -4.59 5.20
CA GLY A 63 4.45 -4.03 6.51
C GLY A 63 3.98 -2.57 6.42
N TYR A 64 4.75 -1.72 5.74
CA TYR A 64 4.40 -0.32 5.54
C TYR A 64 3.07 -0.15 4.80
N LEU A 65 2.85 -0.93 3.75
CA LEU A 65 1.63 -0.85 2.94
C LEU A 65 0.39 -1.29 3.72
N LEU A 66 0.50 -2.34 4.53
CA LEU A 66 -0.61 -2.79 5.38
C LEU A 66 -0.96 -1.74 6.45
N GLN A 67 0.04 -1.10 7.04
CA GLN A 67 -0.18 -0.03 8.00
C GLN A 67 -0.84 1.20 7.35
N GLU A 68 -0.39 1.58 6.14
CA GLU A 68 -0.96 2.73 5.43
C GLU A 68 -2.38 2.43 4.93
N GLU A 69 -2.67 1.21 4.47
CA GLU A 69 -4.04 0.81 4.11
C GLU A 69 -5.01 1.01 5.28
N GLN A 70 -4.61 0.61 6.50
CA GLN A 70 -5.43 0.85 7.68
C GLN A 70 -5.58 2.35 7.99
N ARG A 71 -4.54 3.15 7.78
CA ARG A 71 -4.58 4.60 8.00
C ARG A 71 -5.51 5.29 7.01
N VAL A 72 -5.47 4.89 5.75
CA VAL A 72 -6.34 5.43 4.70
C VAL A 72 -7.79 5.04 4.95
N ARG A 73 -8.06 3.80 5.37
CA ARG A 73 -9.42 3.36 5.77
C ARG A 73 -9.97 4.21 6.93
N ARG A 74 -9.18 4.42 7.99
CA ARG A 74 -9.58 5.28 9.12
C ARG A 74 -9.91 6.71 8.68
N LYS A 75 -9.07 7.31 7.83
CA LYS A 75 -9.31 8.67 7.30
C LYS A 75 -10.63 8.73 6.52
N PHE A 76 -10.91 7.73 5.69
CA PHE A 76 -12.16 7.64 4.92
C PHE A 76 -13.39 7.52 5.83
N ASP A 77 -13.32 6.71 6.88
CA ASP A 77 -14.43 6.55 7.83
C ASP A 77 -14.67 7.84 8.65
N GLU A 78 -13.61 8.55 9.02
CA GLU A 78 -13.68 9.85 9.70
C GLU A 78 -14.29 10.95 8.80
N THR A 79 -13.94 10.98 7.51
CA THR A 79 -14.52 11.95 6.55
C THR A 79 -16.01 11.69 6.33
N ASN A 80 -16.40 10.43 6.15
CA ASN A 80 -17.81 10.08 6.00
C ASN A 80 -18.63 10.40 7.26
N SER A 81 -18.08 10.14 8.44
CA SER A 81 -18.74 10.44 9.73
C SER A 81 -18.92 11.94 9.94
N THR A 82 -17.94 12.75 9.54
CA THR A 82 -18.04 14.22 9.64
C THR A 82 -19.02 14.79 8.62
N GLU A 83 -19.00 14.37 7.36
CA GLU A 83 -19.96 14.81 6.35
C GLU A 83 -21.42 14.52 6.75
N GLN A 84 -21.69 13.34 7.31
CA GLN A 84 -23.03 12.98 7.83
C GLN A 84 -23.49 13.92 8.97
N ALA A 85 -22.56 14.33 9.84
CA ALA A 85 -22.83 15.27 10.92
C ALA A 85 -23.09 16.71 10.41
N TYR A 86 -22.45 17.13 9.32
CA TYR A 86 -22.71 18.43 8.69
C TYR A 86 -24.04 18.45 7.94
N ILE A 87 -24.38 17.39 7.19
CA ILE A 87 -25.65 17.29 6.44
C ILE A 87 -26.85 17.23 7.39
N SER A 88 -26.75 16.48 8.50
CA SER A 88 -27.83 16.40 9.49
C SER A 88 -28.09 17.74 10.18
N LYS A 89 -27.05 18.52 10.49
CA LYS A 89 -27.21 19.89 11.05
C LYS A 89 -27.75 20.91 10.05
N GLY A 90 -27.48 20.73 8.75
CA GLY A 90 -28.02 21.58 7.68
C GLY A 90 -29.52 21.38 7.39
N ARG A 91 -30.09 20.23 7.79
CA ARG A 91 -31.51 19.87 7.58
C ARG A 91 -32.49 20.44 8.62
N PHE A 92 -32.00 21.09 9.68
CA PHE A 92 -32.84 21.72 10.72
C PHE A 92 -32.97 23.24 10.53
N ARG A 93 -32.91 23.74 9.30
CA ARG A 93 -33.21 25.14 8.95
C ARG A 93 -34.39 25.25 8.01
#